data_AF-A0A285SIF3-F1
#
_entry.id   AF-A0A285SIF3-F1
#
_cell.length_a   1.000
_cell.length_b   1.000
_cell.length_c   1.000
_cell.angle_alpha   90.00
_cell.angle_beta   90.00
_cell.angle_gamma   90.00
#
_symmetry.space_group_name_H-M   'P 1'
#
loop_
_entity.id
_entity.type
_entity.pdbx_description
1 polymer ?
#
loop_
_entity_poly.entity_id
_entity_poly.type
_entity_poly.pdbx_seq_one_letter_code
_entity_poly.pdbx_strand_id
1 'polypeptide(L)'
;MNTKGQAFASVFTLLLTAGICQAETCADRDHVVSKLKSMFGESLIANAASSRGDGAVLEVYATPDAATWSILVALPERGLACLAATGRGREDLNAALNIAPTTQLAQR
;
A
#
# COMPACT_ATOMS: atom_id res chain seq x y z
N MET A 1 -33.58 2.75 -61.80
CA MET A 1 -33.19 1.35 -61.50
C MET A 1 -31.73 1.24 -61.97
N ASN A 2 -30.67 1.28 -61.16
CA ASN A 2 -30.43 0.60 -59.88
C ASN A 2 -29.28 1.27 -59.11
N THR A 3 -29.52 1.55 -57.83
CA THR A 3 -28.55 1.98 -56.80
C THR A 3 -27.89 0.72 -56.20
N LYS A 4 -26.56 0.58 -56.32
CA LYS A 4 -25.82 -0.47 -55.59
C LYS A 4 -25.30 0.13 -54.27
N GLY A 5 -26.00 -0.18 -53.18
CA GLY A 5 -25.62 0.16 -51.83
C GLY A 5 -24.35 -0.58 -51.40
N GLN A 6 -23.34 0.15 -50.96
CA GLN A 6 -22.15 -0.39 -50.31
C GLN A 6 -22.38 -0.31 -48.80
N ALA A 7 -22.52 -1.48 -48.17
CA ALA A 7 -22.67 -1.58 -46.73
C ALA A 7 -21.32 -1.33 -46.06
N PHE A 8 -21.23 -0.26 -45.27
CA PHE A 8 -20.08 0.02 -44.40
C PHE A 8 -20.11 -0.95 -43.21
N ALA A 9 -19.26 -1.97 -43.22
CA ALA A 9 -19.05 -2.84 -42.08
C ALA A 9 -18.25 -2.08 -41.00
N SER A 10 -18.94 -1.65 -39.93
CA SER A 10 -18.29 -1.06 -38.75
C SER A 10 -17.57 -2.14 -37.96
N VAL A 11 -16.24 -2.07 -37.93
CA VAL A 11 -15.39 -2.87 -37.03
C VAL A 11 -15.41 -2.19 -35.66
N PHE A 12 -16.08 -2.81 -34.69
CA PHE A 12 -16.11 -2.34 -33.31
C PHE A 12 -14.89 -2.90 -32.56
N THR A 13 -13.83 -2.10 -32.45
CA THR A 13 -12.60 -2.48 -31.74
C THR A 13 -12.86 -2.44 -30.22
N LEU A 14 -12.87 -3.61 -29.57
CA LEU A 14 -12.98 -3.74 -28.13
C LEU A 14 -11.62 -3.40 -27.47
N LEU A 15 -11.52 -2.27 -26.76
CA LEU A 15 -10.36 -1.99 -25.91
C LEU A 15 -10.53 -2.78 -24.59
N LEU A 16 -9.77 -3.86 -24.41
CA LEU A 16 -9.61 -4.50 -23.10
C LEU A 16 -8.60 -3.69 -22.27
N THR A 17 -9.08 -2.87 -21.34
CA THR A 17 -8.26 -2.29 -20.29
C THR A 17 -8.03 -3.33 -19.20
N ALA A 18 -6.90 -4.06 -19.28
CA ALA A 18 -6.43 -4.84 -18.16
C ALA A 18 -6.05 -3.89 -17.01
N GLY A 19 -6.81 -3.91 -15.92
CA GLY A 19 -6.45 -3.18 -14.71
C GLY A 19 -5.15 -3.73 -14.14
N ILE A 20 -4.15 -2.87 -13.96
CA ILE A 20 -2.95 -3.21 -13.18
C ILE A 20 -3.37 -3.44 -11.73
N CYS A 21 -3.57 -4.70 -11.34
CA CYS A 21 -3.75 -5.06 -9.95
C CYS A 21 -2.36 -4.93 -9.29
N GLN A 22 -2.13 -3.85 -8.55
CA GLN A 22 -1.02 -3.80 -7.60
C GLN A 22 -1.27 -4.97 -6.65
N ALA A 23 -0.47 -6.03 -6.78
CA ALA A 23 -0.56 -7.18 -5.91
C ALA A 23 -0.11 -6.74 -4.51
N GLU A 24 -1.03 -6.15 -3.76
CA GLU A 24 -0.88 -5.93 -2.33
C GLU A 24 -0.54 -7.31 -1.74
N THR A 25 0.66 -7.45 -1.19
CA THR A 25 1.11 -8.70 -0.59
C THR A 25 0.44 -8.83 0.76
N CYS A 26 -0.82 -9.27 0.72
CA CYS A 26 -1.66 -9.50 1.89
C CYS A 26 -1.53 -10.95 2.38
N ALA A 27 -1.48 -11.11 3.69
CA ALA A 27 -1.56 -12.40 4.35
C ALA A 27 -2.29 -12.26 5.70
N ASP A 28 -2.48 -13.39 6.39
CA ASP A 28 -2.97 -13.38 7.77
C ASP A 28 -2.11 -12.44 8.64
N ARG A 29 -2.76 -11.53 9.38
CA ARG A 29 -2.05 -10.49 10.13
C ARG A 29 -1.09 -11.09 11.14
N ASP A 30 -1.51 -12.10 11.88
CA ASP A 30 -0.69 -12.70 12.94
C ASP A 30 0.53 -13.40 12.34
N HIS A 31 0.36 -14.04 11.18
CA HIS A 31 1.48 -14.60 10.42
C HIS A 31 2.50 -13.52 10.00
N VAL A 32 2.04 -12.39 9.44
CA VAL A 32 2.92 -11.28 9.03
C VAL A 32 3.66 -10.71 10.24
N VAL A 33 2.94 -10.38 11.32
CA VAL A 33 3.52 -9.81 12.54
C VAL A 33 4.53 -10.76 13.18
N SER A 34 4.23 -12.07 13.21
CA SER A 34 5.16 -13.09 13.68
C SER A 34 6.46 -13.08 12.87
N LYS A 35 6.36 -13.01 11.53
CA LYS A 35 7.51 -12.94 10.64
C LYS A 35 8.32 -11.66 10.83
N LEU A 36 7.67 -10.50 10.94
CA LEU A 36 8.34 -9.22 11.19
C LEU A 36 9.16 -9.28 12.48
N LYS A 37 8.57 -9.80 13.55
CA LYS A 37 9.25 -9.96 14.84
C LYS A 37 10.39 -10.97 14.77
N SER A 38 10.17 -12.15 14.19
CA SER A 38 11.15 -13.24 14.25
C SER A 38 12.32 -13.05 13.28
N MET A 39 12.08 -12.46 12.10
CA MET A 39 13.08 -12.32 11.05
C MET A 39 13.81 -10.99 11.09
N PHE A 40 13.11 -9.91 11.47
CA PHE A 40 13.65 -8.55 11.41
C PHE A 40 13.78 -7.89 12.78
N GLY A 41 13.24 -8.50 13.85
CA GLY A 41 13.23 -7.88 15.18
C GLY A 41 12.32 -6.66 15.27
N GLU A 42 11.41 -6.50 14.31
CA GLU A 42 10.50 -5.37 14.24
C GLU A 42 9.33 -5.57 15.20
N SER A 43 8.89 -4.47 15.81
CA SER A 43 7.72 -4.43 16.69
C SER A 43 6.84 -3.25 16.35
N LEU A 44 5.54 -3.35 16.66
CA LEU A 44 4.59 -2.28 16.39
C LEU A 44 4.97 -1.03 17.19
N ILE A 45 5.23 0.08 16.49
CA ILE A 45 5.60 1.36 17.11
C ILE A 45 4.51 2.43 16.96
N ALA A 46 3.64 2.30 15.96
CA ALA A 46 2.54 3.23 15.72
C ALA A 46 1.41 2.57 14.93
N ASN A 47 0.19 3.05 15.14
CA ASN A 47 -0.98 2.67 14.35
C ASN A 47 -1.94 3.86 14.17
N ALA A 48 -2.66 3.89 13.06
CA ALA A 48 -3.65 4.93 12.75
C ALA A 48 -4.86 4.33 12.03
N ALA A 49 -6.06 4.61 12.53
CA ALA A 49 -7.30 4.20 11.88
C ALA A 49 -7.60 5.08 10.65
N SER A 50 -8.10 4.45 9.60
CA SER A 50 -8.55 5.12 8.39
C SER A 50 -9.79 5.98 8.67
N SER A 51 -9.79 7.21 8.16
CA SER A 51 -10.95 8.12 8.24
C SER A 51 -12.06 7.79 7.24
N ARG A 52 -11.84 6.83 6.33
CA ARG A 52 -12.79 6.48 5.26
C ARG A 52 -13.95 5.59 5.74
N GLY A 53 -13.93 5.15 7.00
CA GLY A 53 -14.94 4.24 7.54
C GLY A 53 -14.85 2.81 7.01
N ASP A 54 -13.74 2.45 6.36
CA ASP A 54 -13.45 1.09 5.84
C ASP A 54 -12.87 0.16 6.92
N GLY A 55 -12.73 0.63 8.16
CA GLY A 55 -12.15 -0.12 9.27
C GLY A 55 -10.66 -0.45 9.12
N ALA A 56 -10.01 0.05 8.07
CA ALA A 56 -8.59 -0.21 7.82
C ALA A 56 -7.71 0.52 8.85
N VAL A 57 -6.61 -0.11 9.23
CA VAL A 57 -5.64 0.44 10.19
C VAL A 57 -4.26 0.42 9.54
N LEU A 58 -3.63 1.59 9.42
CA LEU A 58 -2.21 1.67 9.09
C LEU A 58 -1.41 1.29 10.33
N GLU A 59 -0.43 0.40 10.18
CA GLU A 59 0.45 -0.05 11.25
C GLU A 59 1.91 0.12 10.82
N VAL A 60 2.74 0.64 11.72
CA VAL A 60 4.17 0.83 11.49
C VAL A 60 4.95 -0.05 12.46
N TYR A 61 5.81 -0.90 11.90
CA TYR A 61 6.69 -1.81 12.62
C TYR A 61 8.15 -1.39 12.40
N ALA A 62 8.95 -1.39 13.45
CA ALA A 62 10.37 -1.06 13.34
C ALA A 62 11.19 -1.70 14.46
N THR A 63 12.51 -1.80 14.25
CA THR A 63 13.46 -2.01 15.34
C THR A 63 13.59 -0.73 16.19
N PRO A 64 14.10 -0.79 17.43
CA PRO A 64 14.23 0.39 18.29
C PRO A 64 15.04 1.55 17.69
N ASP A 65 16.01 1.24 16.84
CA ASP A 65 16.83 2.21 16.10
C ASP A 65 16.27 2.55 14.71
N ALA A 66 15.21 1.88 14.25
CA ALA A 66 14.69 1.89 12.89
C ALA A 66 15.72 1.45 11.83
N ALA A 67 16.68 0.59 12.19
CA ALA A 67 17.58 -0.06 11.25
C ALA A 67 16.80 -0.80 10.15
N THR A 68 15.67 -1.43 10.51
CA THR A 68 14.67 -1.95 9.56
C THR A 68 13.27 -1.49 9.97
N TRP A 69 12.38 -1.38 8.99
CA TRP A 69 10.98 -1.04 9.22
C TRP A 69 10.06 -1.59 8.14
N SER A 70 8.80 -1.78 8.52
CA SER A 70 7.70 -2.22 7.66
C SER A 70 6.43 -1.44 7.96
N ILE A 71 5.66 -1.11 6.93
CA ILE A 71 4.35 -0.46 7.03
C ILE A 71 3.30 -1.42 6.49
N LEU A 72 2.30 -1.73 7.30
CA LEU A 72 1.18 -2.59 6.95
C LEU A 72 -0.13 -1.79 6.89
N VAL A 73 -1.04 -2.23 6.04
CA VAL A 73 -2.47 -1.91 6.16
C VAL A 73 -3.17 -3.15 6.70
N ALA A 74 -3.56 -3.10 7.97
CA ALA A 74 -4.38 -4.12 8.60
C ALA A 74 -5.86 -3.93 8.25
N LEU A 75 -6.54 -5.04 7.96
CA LEU A 75 -7.96 -5.15 7.65
C LEU A 75 -8.61 -6.06 8.70
N PRO A 76 -8.97 -5.54 9.89
CA PRO A 76 -9.37 -6.34 11.04
C PRO A 76 -10.56 -7.26 10.77
N GLU A 77 -11.57 -6.78 10.03
CA GLU A 77 -12.75 -7.60 9.68
C GLU A 77 -12.41 -8.83 8.84
N ARG A 78 -11.31 -8.77 8.07
CA ARG A 78 -10.83 -9.88 7.24
C ARG A 78 -9.70 -10.67 7.89
N GLY A 79 -9.15 -10.19 9.02
CA GLY A 79 -7.97 -10.76 9.66
C GLY A 79 -6.67 -10.65 8.84
N LEU A 80 -6.64 -9.76 7.83
CA LEU A 80 -5.49 -9.63 6.92
C LEU A 80 -4.61 -8.43 7.28
N ALA A 81 -3.34 -8.51 6.90
CA ALA A 81 -2.45 -7.36 6.79
C ALA A 81 -1.76 -7.37 5.43
N CYS A 82 -1.78 -6.22 4.75
CA CYS A 82 -1.16 -6.00 3.46
C CYS A 82 0.12 -5.19 3.63
N LEU A 83 1.21 -5.64 3.02
CA LEU A 83 2.49 -4.93 3.05
C LEU A 83 2.42 -3.68 2.16
N ALA A 84 2.39 -2.50 2.76
CA ALA A 84 2.31 -1.22 2.05
C ALA A 84 3.70 -0.68 1.69
N ALA A 85 4.68 -0.83 2.59
CA ALA A 85 6.06 -0.42 2.36
C ALA A 85 7.04 -1.16 3.29
N THR A 86 8.31 -1.21 2.91
CA THR A 86 9.43 -1.69 3.74
C THR A 86 10.67 -0.84 3.48
N GLY A 87 11.59 -0.79 4.43
CA GLY A 87 12.85 -0.10 4.22
C GLY A 87 13.83 -0.24 5.39
N ARG A 88 14.86 0.60 5.37
CA ARG A 88 15.95 0.60 6.35
C ARG A 88 16.38 2.02 6.69
N GLY A 89 16.77 2.25 7.93
CA GLY A 89 17.22 3.56 8.39
C GLY A 89 16.07 4.51 8.77
N ARG A 90 16.37 5.43 9.69
CA ARG A 90 15.41 6.37 10.28
C ARG A 90 14.95 7.42 9.28
N GLU A 91 15.87 7.91 8.46
CA GLU A 91 15.63 8.94 7.47
C GLU A 91 14.63 8.46 6.40
N ASP A 92 14.80 7.23 5.92
CA ASP A 92 13.91 6.61 4.95
C ASP A 92 12.51 6.36 5.56
N LEU A 93 12.43 5.95 6.83
CA LEU A 93 11.13 5.82 7.52
C LEU A 93 10.41 7.18 7.63
N ASN A 94 11.14 8.23 8.02
CA ASN A 94 10.57 9.58 8.11
C ASN A 94 10.09 10.07 6.74
N ALA A 95 10.87 9.80 5.68
CA ALA A 95 10.49 10.13 4.31
C ALA A 95 9.25 9.36 3.86
N ALA A 96 9.17 8.06 4.14
CA ALA A 96 8.02 7.21 3.83
C ALA A 96 6.73 7.67 4.53
N LEU A 97 6.85 8.13 5.78
CA LEU A 97 5.73 8.67 6.55
C LEU A 97 5.42 10.14 6.22
N ASN A 98 6.17 10.75 5.30
CA ASN A 98 6.10 12.19 5.00
C ASN A 98 6.19 13.06 6.27
N ILE A 99 6.96 12.60 7.27
CA ILE A 99 7.28 13.39 8.45
C ILE A 99 8.40 14.34 8.01
N ALA A 100 8.04 15.58 7.67
CA ALA A 100 9.01 16.59 7.32
C ALA A 100 10.04 16.72 8.46
N PRO A 101 11.35 16.73 8.18
CA PRO A 101 12.33 17.02 9.21
C PRO A 101 12.00 18.38 9.83
N THR A 102 12.05 18.47 11.15
CA THR A 102 11.63 19.66 11.94
C THR A 102 12.31 20.96 11.46
N THR A 103 13.45 20.85 10.77
CA THR A 103 14.16 21.94 10.11
C THR A 103 13.34 22.67 9.03
N GLN A 104 12.35 22.02 8.41
CA GLN A 104 11.51 22.65 7.39
C GLN A 104 10.39 23.53 7.97
N LEU A 105 10.04 23.33 9.25
CA LEU A 105 9.09 24.20 9.96
C LEU A 105 9.71 25.54 10.38
N ALA A 106 11.04 25.64 10.44
CA ALA A 106 11.74 26.89 10.75
C ALA A 106 11.91 27.83 9.54
N GLN A 107 11.45 27.42 8.35
CA GLN A 107 11.56 28.21 7.11
C GLN A 107 10.20 28.72 6.57
N ARG A 108 9.15 28.70 7.40
CA ARG A 108 7.87 29.35 7.09
C ARG A 108 7.59 30.50 8.04
#